data_AF-Q2NJC1-F1
#
_entry.id   AF-Q2NJC1-F1
#
_cell.length_a   1.000
_cell.length_b   1.000
_cell.length_c   1.000
_cell.angle_alpha   90.00
_cell.angle_beta   90.00
_cell.angle_gamma   90.00
#
_symmetry.space_group_name_H-M   'P 1'
#
loop_
_entity.id
_entity.type
_entity.pdbx_description
1 polymer ?
#
loop_
_entity_poly.entity_id
_entity_poly.type
_entity_poly.pdbx_seq_one_letter_code
_entity_poly.pdbx_strand_id
1 'polypeptide(L)'
;MKVENKIKAKKEKYLLQQNRIKALCLQEKYFCGHRKINDLYQKTFNENITKKKIYTIMKENGIFCRLRIKKNKYYYKNNLKAKLKVVDNLINQDFISTQPMQKLFTDITYFNSPRIFIFFLYY
;
A
#
# COMPACT_ATOMS: atom_id res chain seq x y z
N MET A 1 -47.31 12.75 -20.15
CA MET A 1 -46.36 13.60 -20.92
C MET A 1 -45.30 14.33 -20.08
N LYS A 2 -45.58 15.42 -19.35
CA LYS A 2 -44.52 16.18 -18.61
C LYS A 2 -43.83 15.37 -17.49
N VAL A 3 -44.58 14.52 -16.77
CA VAL A 3 -44.06 13.71 -15.65
C VAL A 3 -43.13 12.60 -16.14
N GLU A 4 -43.50 11.88 -17.20
CA GLU A 4 -42.69 10.80 -17.78
C GLU A 4 -41.36 11.32 -18.33
N ASN A 5 -41.38 12.47 -18.99
CA ASN A 5 -40.16 13.13 -19.49
C ASN A 5 -39.21 13.49 -18.34
N LYS A 6 -39.74 13.96 -17.21
CA LYS A 6 -38.94 14.26 -16.00
C LYS A 6 -38.32 13.00 -15.38
N ILE A 7 -39.07 11.89 -15.36
CA ILE A 7 -38.57 10.60 -14.87
C ILE A 7 -37.46 10.08 -15.78
N LYS A 8 -37.65 10.17 -17.10
CA LYS A 8 -36.67 9.74 -18.11
C LYS A 8 -35.35 10.52 -17.97
N ALA A 9 -35.41 11.84 -17.90
CA ALA A 9 -34.23 12.68 -17.70
C ALA A 9 -33.48 12.34 -16.39
N LYS A 10 -34.21 12.03 -15.30
CA LYS A 10 -33.60 11.61 -14.03
C LYS A 10 -32.87 10.28 -14.15
N LYS A 11 -33.43 9.31 -14.90
CA LYS A 11 -32.78 8.02 -15.19
C LYS A 11 -31.53 8.19 -16.03
N GLU A 12 -31.60 8.99 -17.09
CA GLU A 12 -30.45 9.28 -17.97
C GLU A 12 -29.31 9.94 -17.17
N LYS A 13 -29.63 10.92 -16.32
CA LYS A 13 -28.65 11.54 -15.43
C LYS A 13 -28.01 10.51 -14.48
N TYR A 14 -28.79 9.60 -13.92
CA TYR A 14 -28.27 8.55 -13.03
C TYR A 14 -27.29 7.61 -13.77
N LEU A 15 -27.66 7.18 -14.97
CA LEU A 15 -26.84 6.31 -15.81
C LEU A 15 -25.51 6.99 -16.18
N LEU A 16 -25.55 8.27 -16.53
CA LEU A 16 -24.36 9.07 -16.81
C LEU A 16 -23.42 9.13 -15.59
N GLN A 17 -23.96 9.41 -14.40
CA GLN A 17 -23.20 9.44 -13.15
C GLN A 17 -22.56 8.08 -12.85
N GLN A 18 -23.31 7.00 -13.05
CA GLN A 18 -22.83 5.63 -12.85
C GLN A 18 -21.65 5.29 -13.77
N ASN A 19 -21.74 5.63 -15.06
CA ASN A 19 -20.66 5.37 -16.03
C ASN A 19 -19.39 6.16 -15.70
N ARG A 20 -19.54 7.44 -15.32
CA ARG A 20 -18.41 8.28 -14.89
C ARG A 20 -17.72 7.73 -13.65
N ILE A 21 -18.48 7.31 -12.63
CA ILE A 21 -17.92 6.72 -11.40
C ILE A 21 -17.19 5.40 -11.72
N LYS A 22 -17.75 4.54 -12.57
CA LYS A 22 -17.07 3.32 -13.04
C LYS A 22 -15.72 3.62 -13.70
N ALA A 23 -15.69 4.62 -14.58
CA ALA A 23 -14.46 5.02 -15.28
C ALA A 23 -13.38 5.52 -14.31
N LEU A 24 -13.75 6.38 -13.34
CA LEU A 24 -12.82 6.87 -12.32
C LEU A 24 -12.28 5.72 -11.43
N CYS A 25 -13.15 4.80 -11.02
CA CYS A 25 -12.73 3.64 -10.22
C CYS A 25 -11.74 2.74 -10.99
N LEU A 26 -11.96 2.56 -12.29
CA LEU A 26 -11.06 1.79 -13.16
C LEU A 26 -9.70 2.48 -13.32
N GLN A 27 -9.69 3.80 -13.54
CA GLN A 27 -8.45 4.61 -13.64
C GLN A 27 -7.61 4.52 -12.36
N GLU A 28 -8.25 4.59 -11.18
CA GLU A 28 -7.58 4.42 -9.88
C GLU A 28 -7.30 2.95 -9.51
N LYS A 29 -7.51 2.00 -10.44
CA LYS A 29 -7.31 0.56 -10.26
C LYS A 29 -8.03 0.02 -9.01
N TYR A 30 -9.17 0.62 -8.68
CA TYR A 30 -10.00 0.29 -7.53
C TYR A 30 -9.32 0.46 -6.16
N PHE A 31 -8.18 1.15 -6.04
CA PHE A 31 -7.53 1.37 -4.74
C PHE A 31 -8.21 2.46 -3.90
N CYS A 32 -9.02 3.30 -4.54
CA CYS A 32 -9.63 4.47 -3.92
C CYS A 32 -11.05 4.17 -3.43
N GLY A 33 -11.39 4.73 -2.27
CA GLY A 33 -12.74 4.69 -1.73
C GLY A 33 -13.64 5.83 -2.17
N HIS A 34 -14.92 5.70 -1.86
CA HIS A 34 -15.96 6.65 -2.27
C HIS A 34 -15.66 8.11 -1.87
N ARG A 35 -14.91 8.33 -0.77
CA ARG A 35 -14.45 9.68 -0.37
C ARG A 35 -13.52 10.30 -1.41
N LYS A 36 -12.49 9.56 -1.83
CA LYS A 36 -11.52 10.05 -2.83
C LYS A 36 -12.14 10.10 -4.23
N ILE A 37 -13.01 9.13 -4.57
CA ILE A 37 -13.77 9.16 -5.82
C ILE A 37 -14.70 10.38 -5.89
N ASN A 38 -15.30 10.80 -4.76
CA ASN A 38 -16.09 12.03 -4.71
C ASN A 38 -15.28 13.27 -5.08
N ASP A 39 -14.10 13.41 -4.48
CA ASP A 39 -13.26 14.58 -4.69
C ASP A 39 -12.71 14.60 -6.13
N LEU A 40 -12.37 13.43 -6.69
CA LEU A 40 -12.02 13.28 -8.11
C LEU A 40 -13.21 13.65 -9.01
N TYR A 41 -14.40 13.12 -8.75
CA TYR A 41 -15.59 13.39 -9.55
C TYR A 41 -15.90 14.89 -9.62
N GLN A 42 -15.87 15.58 -8.47
CA GLN A 42 -16.12 17.02 -8.39
C GLN A 42 -15.07 17.81 -9.18
N LYS A 43 -13.79 17.42 -9.10
CA LYS A 43 -12.70 18.08 -9.84
C LYS A 43 -12.76 17.85 -11.35
N THR A 44 -13.18 16.65 -11.78
CA THR A 44 -13.18 16.27 -13.20
C THR A 44 -14.42 16.75 -13.95
N PHE A 45 -15.59 16.72 -13.31
CA PHE A 45 -16.87 16.99 -13.98
C PHE A 45 -17.55 18.29 -13.53
N ASN A 46 -16.95 19.03 -12.59
CA ASN A 46 -17.50 20.25 -11.99
C ASN A 46 -18.95 20.08 -11.50
N GLU A 47 -19.33 18.86 -11.10
CA GLU A 47 -20.68 18.53 -10.62
C GLU A 47 -20.60 18.02 -9.18
N ASN A 48 -21.41 18.63 -8.31
CA ASN A 48 -21.54 18.20 -6.93
C ASN A 48 -22.46 16.99 -6.81
N ILE A 49 -21.89 15.89 -6.31
CA ILE A 49 -22.64 14.69 -5.90
C ILE A 49 -22.42 14.45 -4.41
N THR A 50 -23.47 13.97 -3.73
CA THR A 50 -23.37 13.56 -2.33
C THR A 50 -22.53 12.30 -2.19
N LYS A 51 -21.61 12.27 -1.22
CA LYS A 51 -20.77 11.09 -0.90
C LYS A 51 -21.56 9.79 -0.76
N LYS A 52 -22.76 9.85 -0.15
CA LYS A 52 -23.68 8.72 0.01
C LYS A 52 -24.13 8.15 -1.35
N LYS A 53 -24.40 9.00 -2.34
CA LYS A 53 -24.84 8.58 -3.67
C LYS A 53 -23.72 7.87 -4.43
N ILE A 54 -22.48 8.34 -4.32
CA ILE A 54 -21.32 7.65 -4.90
C ILE A 54 -21.15 6.27 -4.25
N TYR A 55 -21.25 6.19 -2.93
CA TYR A 55 -21.18 4.92 -2.23
C TYR A 55 -22.28 3.94 -2.68
N THR A 56 -23.53 4.41 -2.80
CA THR A 56 -24.65 3.60 -3.31
C THR A 56 -24.36 3.10 -4.73
N ILE A 57 -23.94 3.98 -5.64
CA ILE A 57 -23.59 3.60 -7.02
C ILE A 57 -22.46 2.56 -7.04
N MET A 58 -21.39 2.78 -6.27
CA MET A 58 -20.29 1.81 -6.17
C MET A 58 -20.79 0.45 -5.68
N LYS A 59 -21.59 0.44 -4.61
CA LYS A 59 -22.14 -0.78 -4.01
C LYS A 59 -23.07 -1.54 -4.96
N GLU A 60 -23.99 -0.85 -5.63
CA GLU A 60 -24.91 -1.44 -6.62
C GLU A 60 -24.17 -2.08 -7.80
N ASN A 61 -22.98 -1.56 -8.13
CA ASN A 61 -22.16 -2.09 -9.22
C ASN A 61 -21.07 -3.07 -8.74
N GLY A 62 -21.12 -3.51 -7.48
CA GLY A 62 -20.13 -4.43 -6.91
C GLY A 62 -18.71 -3.86 -6.85
N ILE A 63 -18.56 -2.54 -6.87
CA ILE A 63 -17.27 -1.88 -6.83
C ILE A 63 -16.84 -1.69 -5.37
N PHE A 64 -15.87 -2.50 -4.95
CA PHE A 64 -15.24 -2.40 -3.65
C PHE A 64 -13.79 -1.93 -3.77
N CYS A 65 -13.29 -1.26 -2.74
CA CYS A 65 -11.90 -0.87 -2.68
C CYS A 65 -11.02 -2.11 -2.57
N ARG A 66 -10.06 -2.23 -3.48
CA ARG A 66 -9.08 -3.30 -3.46
C ARG A 66 -8.06 -3.02 -2.36
N LEU A 67 -7.86 -3.99 -1.48
CA LEU A 67 -6.79 -3.94 -0.49
C LEU A 67 -5.42 -3.99 -1.19
N ARG A 68 -4.48 -3.20 -0.69
CA ARG A 68 -3.09 -3.28 -1.14
C ARG A 68 -2.51 -4.60 -0.64
N ILE A 69 -2.07 -5.45 -1.56
CA ILE A 69 -1.40 -6.70 -1.21
C ILE A 69 -0.11 -6.35 -0.45
N LYS A 70 0.07 -6.90 0.75
CA LYS A 70 1.29 -6.74 1.54
C LYS A 70 2.44 -7.39 0.75
N LYS A 71 3.51 -6.64 0.46
CA LYS A 71 4.72 -7.23 -0.12
C LYS A 71 5.24 -8.29 0.85
N ASN A 72 5.32 -9.54 0.41
CA ASN A 72 5.73 -10.65 1.25
C ASN A 72 7.20 -10.47 1.68
N LYS A 73 7.51 -10.65 2.98
CA LYS A 73 8.87 -10.57 3.56
C LYS A 73 9.86 -11.51 2.85
N TYR A 74 9.36 -12.56 2.20
CA TYR A 74 10.15 -13.50 1.40
C TYR A 74 10.82 -12.88 0.16
N TYR A 75 10.28 -11.80 -0.42
CA TYR A 75 10.97 -11.08 -1.50
C TYR A 75 12.30 -10.47 -1.03
N TYR A 76 12.39 -10.04 0.24
CA TYR A 76 13.66 -9.62 0.85
C TYR A 76 14.60 -10.82 1.04
N LYS A 77 14.08 -11.97 1.50
CA LYS A 77 14.88 -13.18 1.76
C LYS A 77 15.52 -13.77 0.51
N ASN A 78 14.86 -13.72 -0.65
CA ASN A 78 15.38 -14.33 -1.88
C ASN A 78 16.20 -13.34 -2.75
N ASN A 79 15.84 -12.04 -2.77
CA ASN A 79 16.56 -11.07 -3.62
C ASN A 79 17.76 -10.38 -2.93
N LEU A 80 17.73 -10.19 -1.60
CA LEU A 80 18.90 -9.64 -0.90
C LEU A 80 19.93 -10.72 -0.61
N LYS A 81 19.51 -11.93 -0.24
CA LYS A 81 20.44 -13.01 0.12
C LYS A 81 21.32 -13.46 -1.06
N ALA A 82 20.83 -13.34 -2.30
CA ALA A 82 21.63 -13.54 -3.51
C ALA A 82 22.62 -12.39 -3.81
N LYS A 83 22.38 -11.18 -3.29
CA LYS A 83 23.27 -10.01 -3.43
C LYS A 83 24.23 -9.82 -2.25
N LEU A 84 23.96 -10.46 -1.13
CA LEU A 84 24.81 -10.43 0.04
C LEU A 84 25.90 -11.48 -0.14
N LYS A 85 27.16 -11.05 -0.18
CA LYS A 85 28.31 -11.95 -0.14
C LYS A 85 28.29 -12.66 1.21
N VAL A 86 27.92 -13.94 1.23
CA VAL A 86 28.11 -14.78 2.41
C VAL A 86 29.61 -14.95 2.57
N VAL A 87 30.15 -14.43 3.67
CA VAL A 87 31.56 -14.62 4.05
C VAL A 87 31.62 -15.88 4.90
N ASP A 88 32.65 -16.70 4.70
CA ASP A 88 32.86 -17.90 5.48
C ASP A 88 33.02 -17.56 6.97
N ASN A 89 32.46 -18.41 7.84
CA ASN A 89 32.62 -18.26 9.28
C ASN A 89 34.06 -18.60 9.66
N LEU A 90 34.91 -17.59 9.77
CA LEU A 90 36.34 -17.76 10.12
C LEU A 90 36.54 -18.36 11.51
N ILE A 91 35.56 -18.23 12.42
CA ILE A 91 35.69 -18.60 13.82
C ILE A 91 35.31 -20.07 14.04
N ASN A 92 34.28 -20.56 13.34
CA ASN A 92 33.77 -21.93 13.51
C ASN A 92 33.61 -22.39 14.98
N GLN A 93 33.19 -21.46 15.86
CA GLN A 93 33.05 -21.67 17.31
C GLN A 93 34.35 -21.99 18.07
N ASP A 94 35.52 -21.69 17.49
CA ASP A 94 36.81 -21.77 18.18
C ASP A 94 37.12 -20.46 18.93
N PHE A 95 36.81 -20.46 20.23
CA PHE A 95 37.05 -19.34 21.14
C PHE A 95 38.38 -19.41 21.89
N ILE A 96 39.21 -20.43 21.64
CA ILE A 96 40.46 -20.63 22.37
C ILE A 96 41.56 -19.75 21.75
N SER A 97 42.34 -19.06 22.60
CA SER A 97 43.53 -18.32 22.19
C SER A 97 44.69 -18.59 23.15
N THR A 98 45.94 -18.52 22.65
CA THR A 98 47.14 -18.79 23.45
C THR A 98 47.64 -17.53 24.17
N GLN A 99 47.29 -16.35 23.65
CA GLN A 99 47.64 -15.05 24.24
C GLN A 99 46.42 -14.11 24.21
N PRO A 100 46.38 -13.09 25.09
CA PRO A 100 45.35 -12.06 25.04
C PRO A 100 45.39 -11.28 23.71
N MET A 101 44.26 -10.69 23.32
CA MET A 101 44.09 -9.88 22.10
C MET A 101 44.34 -10.59 20.76
N GLN A 102 44.44 -11.92 20.72
CA GLN A 102 44.57 -12.68 19.47
C GLN A 102 43.23 -12.89 18.75
N LYS A 103 42.11 -12.92 19.49
CA LYS A 103 40.75 -13.03 18.96
C LYS A 103 39.87 -12.00 19.69
N LEU A 104 39.21 -11.12 18.94
CA LEU A 104 38.29 -10.10 19.44
C LEU A 104 36.94 -10.29 18.74
N PHE A 105 35.87 -10.32 19.53
CA PHE A 105 34.51 -10.56 19.06
C PHE A 105 33.68 -9.32 19.33
N THR A 106 32.97 -8.84 18.32
CA THR A 106 32.12 -7.65 18.45
C THR A 106 30.68 -8.05 18.14
N ASP A 107 29.82 -7.96 19.15
CA ASP A 107 28.40 -8.25 18.99
C ASP A 107 27.66 -6.99 18.54
N ILE A 108 27.01 -7.07 17.37
CA ILE A 108 26.13 -6.01 16.88
C ILE A 108 24.79 -6.12 17.62
N THR A 109 24.59 -5.25 18.60
CA THR A 109 23.31 -5.15 19.31
C THR A 109 22.43 -4.10 18.64
N TYR A 110 21.20 -4.48 18.27
CA TYR A 110 20.22 -3.59 17.66
C TYR A 110 19.29 -3.02 18.74
N PHE A 111 19.25 -1.69 18.88
CA PHE A 111 18.24 -1.02 19.67
C PHE A 111 17.23 -0.31 18.76
N ASN A 112 15.94 -0.60 18.96
CA ASN A 112 14.88 -0.01 18.14
C ASN A 112 14.43 1.34 18.74
N SER A 113 14.99 2.43 18.23
CA SER A 113 14.56 3.80 18.54
C SER A 113 13.70 4.37 17.39
N PRO A 114 12.67 5.17 17.67
CA PRO A 114 11.73 5.68 16.67
C PRO A 114 12.35 6.54 15.54
N ARG A 115 13.62 6.94 15.65
CA ARG A 115 14.26 7.81 14.64
C ARG A 115 15.55 7.26 14.04
N ILE A 116 16.29 6.39 14.72
CA ILE A 116 17.62 5.95 14.28
C ILE A 116 17.89 4.51 14.72
N PHE A 117 18.53 3.73 13.85
CA PHE A 117 19.16 2.47 14.21
C PHE A 117 20.59 2.77 14.69
N ILE A 118 20.85 2.54 15.98
CA ILE A 118 22.19 2.71 16.56
C ILE A 118 22.87 1.35 16.60
N PHE A 119 24.11 1.30 16.13
CA PHE A 119 24.96 0.11 16.16
C PHE A 119 26.05 0.36 17.19
N PHE A 120 26.06 -0.43 18.26
CA PHE A 120 27.18 -0.45 19.19
C PHE A 120 28.16 -1.53 18.74
N LEU A 121 29.40 -1.14 18.50
CA LEU A 121 30.54 -2.05 18.35
C LEU A 121 31.31 -1.99 19.66
N TYR A 122 31.25 -3.07 20.42
CA TYR A 122 32.11 -3.25 21.60
C TYR A 122 33.42 -3.86 21.10
N TYR A 123 34.55 -3.20 21.39
CA TYR A 123 35.89 -3.69 21.04
C TYR A 123 36.37 -4.73 22.04
#